data_AF-G8B7K1-F1
#
_entry.id   AF-G8B7K1-F1
#
_cell.length_a   1.000
_cell.length_b   1.000
_cell.length_c   1.000
_cell.angle_alpha   90.00
_cell.angle_beta   90.00
_cell.angle_gamma   90.00
#
_symmetry.space_group_name_H-M   'P 1'
#
loop_
_entity.id
_entity.type
_entity.pdbx_description
1 polymer ?
#
loop_
_entity_poly.entity_id
_entity_poly.type
_entity_poly.pdbx_seq_one_letter_code
_entity_poly.pdbx_strand_id
1 'polypeptide(L)'
;MTPPSEKTDSVSRVKALAALVNATLESRAYIDTKLLFPSINWSYLVSDQIKNNPNIADVETTETICQNDENILRVIHELILSIDKNRHRQKKLNETLLAKDRQIDDLNRHVLTLEKKLASKEHKSRDSLIDHTLLTKQVEHLSRTNKLQSKNVKTLTTSNKDLQAKYRVELKRKNLEISNLKNKLLEKRSLSSTIEYGIPLTPSSRPTTTTINLSDQVVNDKEIYNNTPIIDNNSNLGISFDNVELAKIQKIVRDDSSEYIKSLTMIIESITGENYKLTNFIHHVKNYLSMVNLQITNYKGAELDLGIPAPSDMIDLKQINDMDETVVQKYYNEIDNSEVVELPLVNEFYKLYHNLKQMLELVANIGIDQEAQKVIDNLRQDLKVTKECLQDSLEMNEKWKKIARKREDT
;
A
#
# COMPACT_ATOMS: atom_id res chain seq x y z
N MET A 1 20.40 -60.70 -63.03
CA MET A 1 18.99 -61.03 -62.72
C MET A 1 18.77 -60.74 -61.25
N THR A 2 18.38 -59.50 -60.94
CA THR A 2 17.88 -59.09 -59.61
C THR A 2 16.41 -59.48 -59.51
N PRO A 3 15.92 -59.92 -58.34
CA PRO A 3 14.59 -60.47 -58.23
C PRO A 3 13.51 -59.39 -58.50
N PRO A 4 12.36 -59.73 -59.12
CA PRO A 4 11.31 -58.76 -59.44
C PRO A 4 10.51 -58.24 -58.23
N SER A 5 10.81 -58.72 -57.01
CA SER A 5 9.96 -58.57 -55.82
C SER A 5 10.08 -57.21 -55.11
N GLU A 6 11.21 -56.51 -55.21
CA GLU A 6 11.39 -55.21 -54.51
C GLU A 6 10.73 -54.04 -55.25
N LYS A 7 10.60 -54.14 -56.58
CA LYS A 7 10.03 -53.08 -57.44
C LYS A 7 8.50 -52.96 -57.35
N THR A 8 7.80 -54.08 -57.16
CA THR A 8 6.34 -54.07 -56.95
C THR A 8 5.95 -53.45 -55.60
N ASP A 9 6.85 -53.53 -54.63
CA ASP A 9 6.65 -53.03 -53.28
C ASP A 9 6.83 -51.51 -53.19
N SER A 10 7.79 -50.95 -53.93
CA SER A 10 8.03 -49.49 -54.00
C SER A 10 6.88 -48.73 -54.68
N VAL A 11 6.40 -49.19 -55.83
CA VAL A 11 5.26 -48.57 -56.53
C VAL A 11 3.97 -48.62 -55.69
N SER A 12 3.77 -49.71 -54.94
CA SER A 12 2.63 -49.86 -54.03
C SER A 12 2.68 -48.86 -52.87
N ARG A 13 3.88 -48.60 -52.31
CA ARG A 13 4.09 -47.57 -51.28
C ARG A 13 3.78 -46.16 -51.80
N VAL A 14 4.27 -45.78 -52.97
CA VAL A 14 3.99 -44.47 -53.59
C VAL A 14 2.48 -44.32 -53.83
N LYS A 15 1.79 -45.39 -54.26
CA LYS A 15 0.34 -45.37 -54.48
C LYS A 15 -0.46 -45.15 -53.19
N ALA A 16 -0.06 -45.77 -52.09
CA ALA A 16 -0.69 -45.57 -50.78
C ALA A 16 -0.48 -44.15 -50.26
N LEU A 17 0.75 -43.62 -50.36
CA LEU A 17 1.07 -42.24 -49.96
C LEU A 17 0.37 -41.20 -50.84
N ALA A 18 0.30 -41.41 -52.15
CA ALA A 18 -0.40 -40.53 -53.07
C ALA A 18 -1.91 -40.50 -52.79
N ALA A 19 -2.51 -41.65 -52.47
CA ALA A 19 -3.92 -41.72 -52.08
C ALA A 19 -4.18 -40.95 -50.76
N LEU A 20 -3.32 -41.13 -49.76
CA LEU A 20 -3.41 -40.43 -48.48
C LEU A 20 -3.28 -38.91 -48.66
N VAL A 21 -2.24 -38.46 -49.36
CA VAL A 21 -1.96 -37.04 -49.60
C VAL A 21 -3.09 -36.39 -50.39
N ASN A 22 -3.52 -36.99 -51.50
CA ASN A 22 -4.63 -36.46 -52.30
C ASN A 22 -5.94 -36.40 -51.48
N ALA A 23 -6.27 -37.45 -50.71
CA ALA A 23 -7.45 -37.43 -49.86
C ALA A 23 -7.37 -36.32 -48.79
N THR A 24 -6.20 -36.13 -48.16
CA THR A 24 -6.02 -35.05 -47.19
C THR A 24 -6.09 -33.66 -47.81
N LEU A 25 -5.53 -33.46 -49.01
CA LEU A 25 -5.59 -32.18 -49.72
C LEU A 25 -7.00 -31.86 -50.22
N GLU A 26 -7.72 -32.85 -50.77
CA GLU A 26 -9.12 -32.72 -51.20
C GLU A 26 -10.04 -32.43 -50.01
N SER A 27 -9.92 -33.18 -48.90
CA SER A 27 -10.76 -32.99 -47.71
C SER A 27 -10.63 -31.59 -47.09
N ARG A 28 -9.51 -30.90 -47.36
CA ARG A 28 -9.21 -29.56 -46.87
C ARG A 28 -9.37 -28.49 -47.92
N ALA A 29 -9.86 -28.86 -49.11
CA ALA A 29 -10.05 -28.00 -50.26
C ALA A 29 -8.78 -27.22 -50.65
N TYR A 30 -7.61 -27.84 -50.51
CA TYR A 30 -6.34 -27.26 -50.99
C TYR A 30 -6.11 -27.51 -52.48
N ILE A 31 -6.74 -28.54 -53.03
CA ILE A 31 -6.68 -28.88 -54.46
C ILE A 31 -8.08 -29.26 -54.94
N ASP A 32 -8.40 -28.90 -56.18
CA ASP A 32 -9.64 -29.31 -56.86
C ASP A 32 -9.42 -30.56 -57.73
N THR A 33 -8.16 -30.90 -58.03
CA THR A 33 -7.78 -32.04 -58.87
C THR A 33 -6.65 -32.83 -58.22
N LYS A 34 -6.68 -34.16 -58.38
CA LYS A 34 -5.69 -35.08 -57.80
C LYS A 34 -4.31 -34.85 -58.40
N LEU A 35 -3.29 -34.86 -57.55
CA LEU A 35 -1.90 -34.89 -57.95
C LEU A 35 -1.59 -36.21 -58.65
N LEU A 36 -1.01 -36.09 -59.85
CA LEU A 36 -0.60 -37.21 -60.70
C LEU A 36 0.92 -37.37 -60.60
N PHE A 37 1.39 -38.61 -60.49
CA PHE A 37 2.81 -38.92 -60.31
C PHE A 37 3.33 -39.79 -61.46
N PRO A 38 4.55 -39.52 -61.98
CA PRO A 38 5.17 -40.33 -63.03
C PRO A 38 5.20 -41.83 -62.71
N SER A 39 5.43 -42.22 -61.45
CA SER A 39 5.49 -43.63 -61.05
C SER A 39 4.15 -44.37 -61.08
N ILE A 40 3.02 -43.65 -61.15
CA ILE A 40 1.66 -44.23 -61.06
C ILE A 40 0.83 -43.93 -62.32
N ASN A 41 0.96 -42.73 -62.87
CA ASN A 41 0.09 -42.17 -63.91
C ASN A 41 0.80 -41.95 -65.25
N TRP A 42 1.94 -42.62 -65.49
CA TRP A 42 2.75 -42.47 -66.71
C TRP A 42 1.94 -42.53 -68.01
N SER A 43 1.05 -43.51 -68.11
CA SER A 43 0.18 -43.71 -69.28
C SER A 43 -0.76 -42.53 -69.56
N TYR A 44 -1.20 -41.83 -68.52
CA TYR A 44 -2.02 -40.63 -68.64
C TYR A 44 -1.17 -39.40 -68.98
N LEU A 45 0.00 -39.26 -68.36
CA LEU A 45 0.90 -38.11 -68.51
C LEU A 45 1.57 -37.99 -69.88
N VAL A 46 1.74 -39.10 -70.60
CA VAL A 46 2.45 -39.15 -71.90
C VAL A 46 1.48 -39.32 -73.07
N SER A 47 0.17 -39.37 -72.80
CA SER A 47 -0.88 -39.69 -73.79
C SER A 47 -0.88 -38.79 -75.04
N ASP A 48 -0.38 -37.57 -74.93
CA ASP A 48 -0.19 -36.58 -75.99
C ASP A 48 1.09 -36.78 -76.82
N GLN A 49 2.12 -37.43 -76.26
CA GLN A 49 3.44 -37.63 -76.89
C GLN A 49 3.57 -38.98 -77.62
N ILE A 50 2.72 -39.95 -77.31
CA ILE A 50 2.74 -41.31 -77.91
C ILE A 50 2.57 -41.27 -79.44
N LYS A 51 1.83 -40.30 -79.99
CA LYS A 51 1.64 -40.14 -81.44
C LYS A 51 2.94 -39.82 -82.19
N ASN A 52 3.86 -39.10 -81.55
CA ASN A 52 5.10 -38.63 -82.19
C ASN A 52 6.30 -39.53 -81.85
N ASN A 53 6.27 -40.22 -80.70
CA ASN A 53 7.31 -41.16 -80.28
C ASN A 53 6.69 -42.40 -79.62
N PRO A 54 6.49 -43.50 -80.37
CA PRO A 54 5.82 -44.71 -79.87
C PRO A 54 6.56 -45.39 -78.71
N ASN A 55 7.89 -45.30 -78.70
CA ASN A 55 8.76 -45.98 -77.72
C ASN A 55 8.67 -45.39 -76.30
N ILE A 56 8.01 -44.25 -76.10
CA ILE A 56 7.86 -43.63 -74.77
C ILE A 56 6.78 -44.34 -73.94
N ALA A 57 5.83 -45.01 -74.61
CA ALA A 57 4.76 -45.77 -73.94
C ALA A 57 5.30 -46.97 -73.15
N ASP A 58 6.41 -47.57 -73.60
CA ASP A 58 7.02 -48.77 -73.01
C ASP A 58 8.18 -48.45 -72.04
N VAL A 59 8.37 -47.18 -71.67
CA VAL A 59 9.41 -46.79 -70.72
C VAL A 59 9.03 -47.27 -69.33
N GLU A 60 9.80 -48.24 -68.81
CA GLU A 60 9.65 -48.73 -67.43
C GLU A 60 10.06 -47.65 -66.42
N THR A 61 9.28 -47.51 -65.36
CA THR A 61 9.59 -46.62 -64.24
C THR A 61 10.87 -47.10 -63.55
N THR A 62 11.85 -46.20 -63.47
CA THR A 62 13.10 -46.47 -62.74
C THR A 62 12.89 -46.29 -61.24
N GLU A 63 13.66 -47.03 -60.44
CA GLU A 63 13.57 -46.98 -58.97
C GLU A 63 13.86 -45.59 -58.40
N THR A 64 14.74 -44.83 -59.07
CA THR A 64 15.06 -43.44 -58.73
C THR A 64 13.85 -42.50 -58.87
N ILE A 65 13.00 -42.71 -59.89
CA ILE A 65 11.76 -41.95 -60.07
C ILE A 65 10.75 -42.28 -58.97
N CYS A 66 10.62 -43.56 -58.61
CA CYS A 66 9.75 -43.99 -57.52
C CYS A 66 10.17 -43.37 -56.18
N GLN A 67 11.47 -43.31 -55.91
CA GLN A 67 12.00 -42.74 -54.67
C GLN A 67 11.88 -41.22 -54.63
N ASN A 68 12.00 -40.55 -55.78
CA ASN A 68 11.73 -39.12 -55.88
C ASN A 68 10.24 -38.81 -55.62
N ASP A 69 9.32 -39.58 -56.22
CA ASP A 69 7.88 -39.42 -55.98
C ASP A 69 7.53 -39.66 -54.51
N GLU A 70 8.14 -40.67 -53.87
CA GLU A 70 7.98 -40.93 -52.43
C GLU A 70 8.45 -39.76 -51.56
N ASN A 71 9.62 -39.18 -51.89
CA ASN A 71 10.16 -38.03 -51.17
C ASN A 71 9.27 -36.79 -51.33
N ILE A 72 8.77 -36.51 -52.53
CA ILE A 72 7.85 -35.40 -52.79
C ILE A 72 6.57 -35.58 -51.98
N LEU A 73 5.98 -36.78 -52.00
CA LEU A 73 4.77 -37.09 -51.22
C LEU A 73 4.99 -36.93 -49.71
N ARG A 74 6.16 -37.35 -49.21
CA ARG A 74 6.52 -37.20 -47.79
C ARG A 74 6.65 -35.73 -47.41
N VAL A 75 7.32 -34.92 -48.23
CA VAL A 75 7.43 -33.47 -48.02
C VAL A 75 6.06 -32.81 -48.02
N ILE A 76 5.18 -33.14 -48.97
CA ILE A 76 3.82 -32.59 -49.02
C ILE A 76 3.04 -32.97 -47.75
N HIS A 77 3.11 -34.23 -47.32
CA HIS A 77 2.45 -34.67 -46.11
C HIS A 77 2.96 -33.96 -44.85
N GLU A 78 4.29 -33.79 -44.72
CA GLU A 78 4.90 -33.06 -43.61
C GLU A 78 4.49 -31.57 -43.60
N LEU A 79 4.39 -30.94 -44.77
CA LEU A 79 3.89 -29.57 -44.90
C LEU A 79 2.44 -29.45 -44.45
N ILE A 80 1.56 -30.39 -44.84
CA ILE A 80 0.17 -30.44 -44.41
C ILE A 80 0.07 -30.52 -42.88
N LEU A 81 0.85 -31.40 -42.25
CA LEU A 81 0.91 -31.54 -40.79
C LEU A 81 1.44 -30.27 -40.11
N SER A 82 2.44 -29.62 -40.71
CA SER A 82 2.98 -28.35 -40.21
C SER A 82 1.95 -27.23 -40.25
N ILE A 83 1.20 -27.12 -41.35
CA ILE A 83 0.10 -26.15 -41.50
C ILE A 83 -0.98 -26.38 -40.44
N ASP A 84 -1.35 -27.63 -40.15
CA ASP A 84 -2.32 -27.94 -39.09
C ASP A 84 -1.84 -27.52 -37.71
N LYS A 85 -0.60 -27.87 -37.41
CA LYS A 85 0.02 -27.51 -36.14
C LYS A 85 0.02 -25.99 -35.98
N ASN A 86 0.29 -25.26 -37.05
CA ASN A 86 0.26 -23.80 -37.04
C ASN A 86 -1.16 -23.25 -36.87
N ARG A 87 -2.16 -23.78 -37.61
CA ARG A 87 -3.57 -23.38 -37.45
C ARG A 87 -4.09 -23.65 -36.04
N HIS A 88 -3.73 -24.79 -35.46
CA HIS A 88 -4.12 -25.14 -34.09
C HIS A 88 -3.47 -24.18 -33.08
N ARG A 89 -2.18 -23.87 -33.25
CA ARG A 89 -1.49 -22.86 -32.44
C ARG A 89 -2.13 -21.48 -32.57
N GLN A 90 -2.47 -21.04 -33.76
CA GLN A 90 -3.12 -19.76 -34.02
C GLN A 90 -4.51 -19.70 -33.36
N LYS A 91 -5.30 -20.77 -33.45
CA LYS A 91 -6.59 -20.86 -32.77
C LYS A 91 -6.44 -20.73 -31.25
N LYS A 92 -5.50 -21.48 -30.64
CA LYS A 92 -5.22 -21.40 -29.20
C LYS A 92 -4.73 -20.02 -28.78
N LEU A 93 -3.90 -19.36 -29.60
CA LEU A 93 -3.44 -18.00 -29.36
C LEU A 93 -4.62 -17.02 -29.36
N ASN A 94 -5.51 -17.09 -30.36
CA ASN A 94 -6.69 -16.23 -30.42
C ASN A 94 -7.64 -16.45 -29.24
N GLU A 95 -7.85 -17.70 -28.83
CA GLU A 95 -8.65 -18.01 -27.62
C GLU A 95 -8.04 -17.39 -26.36
N THR A 96 -6.71 -17.46 -26.23
CA THR A 96 -5.99 -16.86 -25.10
C THR A 96 -6.08 -15.34 -25.13
N LEU A 97 -5.94 -14.72 -26.30
CA LEU A 97 -6.03 -13.28 -26.48
C LEU A 97 -7.43 -12.77 -26.12
N LEU A 98 -8.49 -13.44 -26.61
CA LEU A 98 -9.87 -13.11 -26.24
C LEU A 98 -10.14 -13.26 -24.73
N ALA A 99 -9.54 -14.26 -24.08
CA ALA A 99 -9.65 -14.39 -22.62
C ALA A 99 -8.94 -13.25 -21.89
N LYS A 100 -7.79 -12.79 -22.39
CA LYS A 100 -7.05 -11.64 -21.85
C LYS A 100 -7.79 -10.32 -22.07
N ASP A 101 -8.40 -10.11 -23.23
CA ASP A 101 -9.23 -8.92 -23.49
C ASP A 101 -10.40 -8.84 -22.51
N ARG A 102 -11.09 -9.96 -22.25
CA ARG A 102 -12.15 -10.01 -21.23
C ARG A 102 -11.64 -9.69 -19.82
N GLN A 103 -10.43 -10.13 -19.49
CA GLN A 103 -9.81 -9.82 -18.20
C GLN A 103 -9.47 -8.33 -18.09
N ILE A 104 -8.99 -7.71 -19.17
CA ILE A 104 -8.73 -6.27 -19.25
C ILE A 104 -10.03 -5.49 -19.06
N ASP A 105 -11.12 -5.89 -19.73
CA ASP A 105 -12.42 -5.24 -19.57
C ASP A 105 -12.95 -5.30 -18.13
N ASP A 106 -12.79 -6.44 -17.45
CA ASP A 106 -13.21 -6.60 -16.06
C ASP A 106 -12.37 -5.73 -15.11
N LEU A 107 -11.04 -5.71 -15.31
CA LEU A 107 -10.14 -4.84 -14.55
C LEU A 107 -10.47 -3.37 -14.75
N ASN A 108 -10.76 -2.93 -15.97
CA ASN A 108 -11.16 -1.56 -16.27
C ASN A 108 -12.46 -1.17 -15.54
N ARG A 109 -13.46 -2.07 -15.49
CA ARG A 109 -14.68 -1.85 -14.70
C ARG A 109 -14.38 -1.77 -13.20
N HIS A 110 -13.45 -2.57 -12.72
CA HIS A 110 -13.03 -2.53 -11.32
C HIS A 110 -12.35 -1.21 -10.96
N VAL A 111 -11.43 -0.73 -11.80
CA VAL A 111 -10.77 0.57 -11.66
C VAL A 111 -11.80 1.69 -11.60
N LEU A 112 -12.72 1.76 -12.57
CA LEU A 112 -13.80 2.77 -12.57
C LEU A 112 -14.65 2.73 -11.29
N THR A 113 -14.90 1.53 -10.76
CA THR A 113 -15.66 1.36 -9.50
C THR A 113 -14.85 1.86 -8.29
N LEU A 114 -13.53 1.60 -8.26
CA LEU A 114 -12.64 2.06 -7.21
C LEU A 114 -12.46 3.58 -7.25
N GLU A 115 -12.31 4.17 -8.43
CA GLU A 115 -12.25 5.63 -8.61
C GLU A 115 -13.53 6.30 -8.09
N LYS A 116 -14.70 5.75 -8.43
CA LYS A 116 -15.98 6.26 -7.91
C LYS A 116 -16.06 6.15 -6.38
N LYS A 117 -15.58 5.05 -5.81
CA LYS A 117 -15.53 4.88 -4.34
C LYS A 117 -14.55 5.87 -3.70
N LEU A 118 -13.39 6.10 -4.31
CA LEU A 118 -12.38 7.06 -3.84
C LEU A 118 -12.96 8.47 -3.83
N ALA A 119 -13.53 8.93 -4.95
CA ALA A 119 -14.18 10.23 -5.05
C ALA A 119 -15.28 10.41 -4.00
N SER A 120 -16.08 9.36 -3.73
CA SER A 120 -17.10 9.40 -2.69
C SER A 120 -16.53 9.52 -1.27
N LYS A 121 -15.38 8.88 -1.00
CA LYS A 121 -14.69 8.98 0.30
C LYS A 121 -14.05 10.35 0.48
N GLU A 122 -13.42 10.89 -0.57
CA GLU A 122 -12.83 12.24 -0.54
C GLU A 122 -13.91 13.30 -0.28
N HIS A 123 -15.06 13.21 -0.95
CA HIS A 123 -16.16 14.14 -0.71
C HIS A 123 -16.64 14.08 0.74
N LYS A 124 -16.87 12.88 1.28
CA LYS A 124 -17.26 12.70 2.70
C LYS A 124 -16.21 13.24 3.67
N SER A 125 -14.92 13.02 3.39
CA SER A 125 -13.83 13.53 4.21
C SER A 125 -13.78 15.06 4.21
N ARG A 126 -14.03 15.68 3.04
CA ARG A 126 -14.08 17.14 2.91
C ARG A 126 -15.25 17.73 3.67
N ASP A 127 -16.42 17.11 3.59
CA ASP A 127 -17.62 17.54 4.32
C ASP A 127 -17.40 17.43 5.84
N SER A 128 -16.82 16.31 6.31
CA SER A 128 -16.47 16.13 7.72
C SER A 128 -15.46 17.17 8.22
N LEU A 129 -14.49 17.56 7.40
CA LEU A 129 -13.54 18.61 7.75
C LEU A 129 -14.24 19.97 7.89
N ILE A 130 -15.17 20.30 6.98
CA ILE A 130 -15.97 21.52 7.07
C ILE A 130 -16.77 21.53 8.37
N ASP A 131 -17.46 20.43 8.70
CA ASP A 131 -18.22 20.30 9.94
C ASP A 131 -17.33 20.47 11.17
N HIS A 132 -16.16 19.83 11.20
CA HIS A 132 -15.18 19.99 12.29
C HIS A 132 -14.73 21.43 12.45
N THR A 133 -14.46 22.16 11.36
CA THR A 133 -14.06 23.58 11.45
C THR A 133 -15.20 24.45 11.98
N LEU A 134 -16.44 24.18 11.60
CA LEU A 134 -17.62 24.90 12.09
C LEU A 134 -17.82 24.63 13.59
N LEU A 135 -17.72 23.37 14.01
CA LEU A 135 -17.83 22.96 15.40
C LEU A 135 -16.72 23.57 16.26
N THR A 136 -15.48 23.62 15.74
CA THR A 136 -14.35 24.26 16.42
C THR A 136 -14.59 25.76 16.63
N LYS A 137 -15.10 26.47 15.62
CA LYS A 137 -15.49 27.88 15.75
C LYS A 137 -16.58 28.08 16.81
N GLN A 138 -17.56 27.18 16.86
CA GLN A 138 -18.62 27.23 17.87
C GLN A 138 -18.06 27.00 19.28
N VAL A 139 -17.16 26.02 19.45
CA VAL A 139 -16.48 25.75 20.73
C VAL A 139 -15.65 26.95 21.18
N GLU A 140 -14.90 27.59 20.29
CA GLU A 140 -14.14 28.80 20.60
C GLU A 140 -15.07 29.94 21.05
N HIS A 141 -16.17 30.17 20.33
CA HIS A 141 -17.16 31.19 20.69
C HIS A 141 -17.78 30.93 22.07
N LEU A 142 -18.18 29.68 22.34
CA LEU A 142 -18.72 29.28 23.64
C LEU A 142 -17.67 29.42 24.75
N SER A 143 -16.42 29.06 24.50
CA SER A 143 -15.30 29.23 25.44
C SER A 143 -15.05 30.71 25.77
N ARG A 144 -15.07 31.60 24.77
CA ARG A 144 -14.97 33.06 24.99
C ARG A 144 -16.14 33.59 25.81
N THR A 145 -17.37 33.19 25.47
CA THR A 145 -18.59 33.59 26.19
C THR A 145 -18.55 33.11 27.64
N ASN A 146 -18.15 31.85 27.89
CA ASN A 146 -18.04 31.29 29.23
C ASN A 146 -16.96 32.01 30.06
N LYS A 147 -15.80 32.34 29.47
CA LYS A 147 -14.78 33.16 30.14
C LYS A 147 -15.31 34.54 30.52
N LEU A 148 -16.10 35.18 29.66
CA LEU A 148 -16.72 36.48 29.95
C LEU A 148 -17.75 36.38 31.07
N GLN A 149 -18.63 35.37 31.01
CA GLN A 149 -19.62 35.11 32.06
C GLN A 149 -18.95 34.83 33.41
N SER A 150 -17.88 34.02 33.44
CA SER A 150 -17.10 33.76 34.65
C SER A 150 -16.52 35.04 35.26
N LYS A 151 -16.00 35.96 34.43
CA LYS A 151 -15.55 37.30 34.90
C LYS A 151 -16.70 38.09 35.51
N ASN A 152 -17.86 38.15 34.83
CA ASN A 152 -19.04 38.86 35.33
C ASN A 152 -19.52 38.30 36.67
N VAL A 153 -19.55 36.97 36.83
CA VAL A 153 -19.90 36.31 38.10
C VAL A 153 -18.94 36.70 39.21
N LYS A 154 -17.62 36.77 38.95
CA LYS A 154 -16.63 37.23 39.95
C LYS A 154 -16.87 38.69 40.35
N THR A 155 -17.17 39.56 39.39
CA THR A 155 -17.49 40.98 39.65
C THR A 155 -18.78 41.11 40.47
N LEU A 156 -19.83 40.37 40.14
CA LEU A 156 -21.08 40.37 40.93
C LEU A 156 -20.87 39.83 42.34
N THR A 157 -20.06 38.78 42.49
CA THR A 157 -19.73 38.20 43.79
C THR A 157 -18.98 39.20 44.67
N THR A 158 -18.03 39.93 44.11
CA THR A 158 -17.27 40.97 44.84
C THR A 158 -18.16 42.16 45.20
N SER A 159 -19.00 42.64 44.28
CA SER A 159 -19.99 43.69 44.55
C SER A 159 -20.99 43.29 45.66
N ASN A 160 -21.49 42.05 45.63
CA ASN A 160 -22.38 41.54 46.67
C ASN A 160 -21.69 41.46 48.03
N LYS A 161 -20.41 41.03 48.08
CA LYS A 161 -19.61 41.05 49.32
C LYS A 161 -19.44 42.48 49.87
N ASP A 162 -19.18 43.46 49.02
CA ASP A 162 -19.09 44.87 49.42
C ASP A 162 -20.43 45.39 49.96
N LEU A 163 -21.54 45.09 49.28
CA LEU A 163 -22.87 45.49 49.71
C LEU A 163 -23.27 44.85 51.05
N GLN A 164 -22.94 43.57 51.26
CA GLN A 164 -23.10 42.90 52.55
C GLN A 164 -22.26 43.54 53.65
N ALA A 165 -21.01 43.95 53.35
CA ALA A 165 -20.16 44.65 54.31
C ALA A 165 -20.74 46.02 54.70
N LYS A 166 -21.17 46.82 53.71
CA LYS A 166 -21.84 48.10 53.92
C LYS A 166 -23.10 47.96 54.78
N TYR A 167 -23.94 46.97 54.46
CA TYR A 167 -25.14 46.67 55.24
C TYR A 167 -24.81 46.29 56.69
N ARG A 168 -23.79 45.46 56.93
CA ARG A 168 -23.36 45.09 58.30
C ARG A 168 -22.88 46.31 59.10
N VAL A 169 -22.14 47.23 58.48
CA VAL A 169 -21.69 48.47 59.12
C VAL A 169 -22.88 49.37 59.45
N GLU A 170 -23.83 49.50 58.54
CA GLU A 170 -25.04 50.29 58.76
C GLU A 170 -25.92 49.70 59.88
N LEU A 171 -26.08 48.38 59.93
CA LEU A 171 -26.77 47.68 61.01
C LEU A 171 -26.10 47.95 62.36
N LYS A 172 -24.76 47.87 62.44
CA LYS A 172 -24.01 48.22 63.66
C LYS A 172 -24.21 49.68 64.05
N ARG A 173 -24.18 50.61 63.08
CA ARG A 173 -24.43 52.05 63.32
C ARG A 173 -25.83 52.28 63.89
N LYS A 174 -26.85 51.63 63.31
CA LYS A 174 -28.24 51.72 63.79
C LYS A 174 -28.40 51.09 65.18
N ASN A 175 -27.73 49.98 65.47
CA ASN A 175 -27.74 49.39 66.81
C ASN A 175 -27.07 50.30 67.86
N LEU A 176 -25.98 51.00 67.51
CA LEU A 176 -25.37 52.00 68.38
C LEU A 176 -26.29 53.20 68.60
N GLU A 177 -26.99 53.66 67.56
CA GLU A 177 -28.00 54.72 67.66
C GLU A 177 -29.15 54.32 68.60
N ILE A 178 -29.69 53.10 68.45
CA ILE A 178 -30.70 52.53 69.35
C ILE A 178 -30.17 52.47 70.78
N SER A 179 -28.92 52.01 70.98
CA SER A 179 -28.32 51.91 72.31
C SER A 179 -28.15 53.29 72.95
N ASN A 180 -27.73 54.30 72.18
CA ASN A 180 -27.62 55.68 72.65
C ASN A 180 -29.00 56.27 73.01
N LEU A 181 -30.02 56.05 72.17
CA LEU A 181 -31.39 56.46 72.47
C LEU A 181 -31.94 55.75 73.73
N LYS A 182 -31.65 54.47 73.90
CA LYS A 182 -32.01 53.70 75.12
C LYS A 182 -31.32 54.27 76.35
N ASN A 183 -30.02 54.58 76.26
CA ASN A 183 -29.28 55.19 77.36
C ASN A 183 -29.83 56.58 77.71
N LYS A 184 -30.13 57.42 76.72
CA LYS A 184 -30.80 58.72 76.96
C LYS A 184 -32.18 58.57 77.60
N LEU A 185 -32.94 57.53 77.25
CA LEU A 185 -34.22 57.23 77.87
C LEU A 185 -34.05 56.82 79.35
N LEU A 186 -33.02 56.02 79.64
CA LEU A 186 -32.67 55.58 80.99
C LEU A 186 -32.13 56.75 81.84
N GLU A 187 -31.29 57.63 81.29
CA GLU A 187 -30.79 58.83 81.97
C GLU A 187 -31.91 59.82 82.31
N LYS A 188 -32.95 59.93 81.46
CA LYS A 188 -34.16 60.71 81.76
C LYS A 188 -35.09 60.04 82.78
N ARG A 189 -34.81 58.79 83.15
CA ARG A 189 -35.59 58.00 84.11
C ARG A 189 -34.73 57.67 85.32
N SER A 190 -34.30 58.68 86.07
CA SER A 190 -33.78 58.51 87.42
C SER A 190 -34.92 58.19 88.39
N LEU A 191 -35.45 56.96 88.32
CA LEU A 191 -36.27 56.37 89.38
C LEU A 191 -36.05 54.85 89.47
N SER A 192 -35.71 54.44 90.69
CA SER A 192 -35.71 53.10 91.29
C SER A 192 -36.79 52.14 90.77
N SER A 193 -36.39 50.90 90.42
CA SER A 193 -36.80 49.69 91.15
C SER A 193 -36.37 48.39 90.45
N THR A 194 -35.89 47.47 91.28
CA THR A 194 -35.81 46.02 91.10
C THR A 194 -37.13 45.43 90.62
N ILE A 195 -37.14 44.67 89.52
CA ILE A 195 -38.08 43.55 89.32
C ILE A 195 -37.37 42.41 88.57
N GLU A 196 -37.39 41.26 89.21
CA GLU A 196 -36.92 39.95 88.75
C GLU A 196 -38.10 39.15 88.16
N TYR A 197 -37.76 38.18 87.31
CA TYR A 197 -38.57 37.10 86.73
C TYR A 197 -39.57 37.37 85.61
N GLY A 198 -39.38 36.58 84.53
CA GLY A 198 -40.34 36.40 83.44
C GLY A 198 -39.75 35.56 82.31
N ILE A 199 -39.60 34.25 82.53
CA ILE A 199 -39.36 33.25 81.47
C ILE A 199 -40.62 33.14 80.60
N PRO A 200 -40.50 33.07 79.26
CA PRO A 200 -41.45 32.31 78.45
C PRO A 200 -40.78 31.10 77.78
N LEU A 201 -41.29 29.92 78.15
CA LEU A 201 -41.70 28.78 77.32
C LEU A 201 -41.90 29.20 75.84
N THR A 202 -41.44 28.52 74.77
CA THR A 202 -41.55 27.10 74.38
C THR A 202 -40.70 26.84 73.10
N PRO A 203 -40.50 25.56 72.70
CA PRO A 203 -39.52 25.15 71.69
C PRO A 203 -40.10 25.15 70.27
N SER A 204 -39.25 25.38 69.26
CA SER A 204 -39.58 25.04 67.87
C SER A 204 -38.58 24.02 67.33
N SER A 205 -39.10 22.81 67.16
CA SER A 205 -38.47 21.62 66.62
C SER A 205 -38.80 21.46 65.13
N ARG A 206 -37.77 21.35 64.28
CA ARG A 206 -37.71 20.54 63.03
C ARG A 206 -36.28 20.66 62.43
N PRO A 207 -35.71 19.60 61.81
CA PRO A 207 -36.38 18.74 60.85
C PRO A 207 -36.35 17.24 61.19
N THR A 208 -37.46 16.58 60.86
CA THR A 208 -37.59 15.13 60.71
C THR A 208 -36.81 14.65 59.50
N THR A 209 -35.78 13.85 59.75
CA THR A 209 -35.26 12.82 58.84
C THR A 209 -36.29 11.72 58.68
N THR A 210 -36.67 11.43 57.43
CA THR A 210 -37.30 10.15 57.06
C THR A 210 -36.55 9.59 55.86
N THR A 211 -35.76 8.56 56.13
CA THR A 211 -35.28 7.52 55.22
C THR A 211 -36.46 6.74 54.64
N ILE A 212 -36.53 6.58 53.31
CA ILE A 212 -37.01 5.36 52.63
C ILE A 212 -36.18 5.15 51.34
N ASN A 213 -35.32 4.12 51.40
CA ASN A 213 -34.98 3.07 50.42
C ASN A 213 -35.50 3.23 48.97
N LEU A 214 -34.60 3.24 47.98
CA LEU A 214 -33.94 2.10 47.27
C LEU A 214 -34.81 1.51 46.14
N SER A 215 -34.10 1.25 45.02
CA SER A 215 -34.46 0.47 43.82
C SER A 215 -35.64 0.95 42.99
N ASP A 216 -35.34 1.60 41.86
CA ASP A 216 -35.38 0.87 40.59
C ASP A 216 -34.63 1.62 39.48
N GLN A 217 -33.52 1.01 39.07
CA GLN A 217 -32.89 1.25 37.78
C GLN A 217 -33.82 0.69 36.70
N VAL A 218 -34.22 1.51 35.75
CA VAL A 218 -34.62 1.03 34.42
C VAL A 218 -33.73 1.75 33.42
N VAL A 219 -32.54 1.17 33.24
CA VAL A 219 -31.71 1.39 32.07
C VAL A 219 -32.41 0.68 30.91
N ASN A 220 -32.68 1.45 29.87
CA ASN A 220 -33.33 1.01 28.66
C ASN A 220 -32.26 0.36 27.76
N ASP A 221 -31.89 -0.90 28.04
CA ASP A 221 -31.05 -1.70 27.16
C ASP A 221 -31.91 -2.26 26.02
N LYS A 222 -31.98 -1.50 24.92
CA LYS A 222 -32.24 -2.09 23.61
C LYS A 222 -30.96 -2.78 23.14
N GLU A 223 -30.82 -4.06 23.50
CA GLU A 223 -29.92 -4.97 22.81
C GLU A 223 -30.36 -5.04 21.33
N ILE A 224 -29.58 -4.40 20.47
CA ILE A 224 -29.61 -4.67 19.03
C ILE A 224 -28.80 -5.95 18.83
N TYR A 225 -29.50 -7.06 18.59
CA TYR A 225 -28.89 -8.29 18.08
C TYR A 225 -28.15 -7.98 16.78
N ASN A 226 -26.85 -8.21 16.79
CA ASN A 226 -25.99 -8.18 15.62
C ASN A 226 -26.39 -9.37 14.73
N ASN A 227 -27.20 -9.15 13.70
CA ASN A 227 -27.35 -10.09 12.60
C ASN A 227 -26.06 -10.06 11.78
N THR A 228 -25.05 -10.83 12.21
CA THR A 228 -24.04 -11.33 11.28
C THR A 228 -24.73 -12.40 10.44
N PRO A 229 -24.90 -12.22 9.12
CA PRO A 229 -25.25 -13.35 8.27
C PRO A 229 -24.07 -14.33 8.35
N ILE A 230 -24.30 -15.48 8.96
CA ILE A 230 -23.42 -16.63 8.77
C ILE A 230 -23.57 -16.98 7.29
N ILE A 231 -22.54 -16.66 6.50
CA ILE A 231 -22.42 -17.19 5.15
C ILE A 231 -22.13 -18.68 5.34
N ASP A 232 -23.16 -19.49 5.17
CA ASP A 232 -23.06 -20.94 5.13
C ASP A 232 -22.40 -21.35 3.79
N ASN A 233 -21.08 -21.50 3.81
CA ASN A 233 -20.30 -22.00 2.68
C ASN A 233 -20.46 -23.52 2.45
N ASN A 234 -21.35 -24.21 3.18
CA ASN A 234 -21.57 -25.65 3.01
C ASN A 234 -22.76 -26.02 2.13
N SER A 235 -23.34 -25.07 1.39
CA SER A 235 -24.17 -25.44 0.24
C SER A 235 -23.28 -25.95 -0.89
N ASN A 236 -22.90 -27.23 -0.78
CA ASN A 236 -22.60 -28.06 -1.94
C ASN A 236 -23.84 -28.01 -2.83
N LEU A 237 -23.88 -27.03 -3.73
CA LEU A 237 -24.71 -27.09 -4.92
C LEU A 237 -24.34 -28.42 -5.58
N GLY A 238 -25.28 -29.37 -5.52
CA GLY A 238 -25.18 -30.70 -6.09
C GLY A 238 -25.14 -30.63 -7.62
N ILE A 239 -24.03 -30.11 -8.14
CA ILE A 239 -23.66 -30.23 -9.54
C ILE A 239 -22.69 -31.40 -9.60
N SER A 240 -23.25 -32.58 -9.85
CA SER A 240 -22.48 -33.78 -10.18
C SER A 240 -21.82 -33.55 -11.54
N PHE A 241 -20.63 -32.97 -11.55
CA PHE A 241 -19.72 -33.11 -12.68
C PHE A 241 -19.05 -34.48 -12.57
N ASP A 242 -18.87 -35.17 -13.69
CA ASP A 242 -18.12 -36.42 -13.75
C ASP A 242 -16.78 -36.26 -13.00
N ASN A 243 -16.59 -37.09 -11.97
CA ASN A 243 -15.51 -37.01 -10.98
C ASN A 243 -14.08 -36.94 -11.59
N VAL A 244 -13.92 -37.29 -12.86
CA VAL A 244 -12.64 -37.31 -13.58
C VAL A 244 -12.25 -35.93 -14.11
N GLU A 245 -13.20 -35.13 -14.62
CA GLU A 245 -12.89 -33.79 -15.12
C GLU A 245 -12.73 -32.80 -13.97
N LEU A 246 -13.54 -32.93 -12.92
CA LEU A 246 -13.40 -32.09 -11.73
C LEU A 246 -12.08 -32.37 -10.98
N ALA A 247 -11.62 -33.63 -10.94
CA ALA A 247 -10.31 -33.99 -10.39
C ALA A 247 -9.15 -33.44 -11.23
N LYS A 248 -9.29 -33.39 -12.57
CA LYS A 248 -8.27 -32.79 -13.46
C LYS A 248 -8.23 -31.27 -13.32
N ILE A 249 -9.38 -30.61 -13.27
CA ILE A 249 -9.48 -29.15 -13.06
C ILE A 249 -8.96 -28.80 -11.67
N GLN A 250 -9.34 -29.54 -10.62
CA GLN A 250 -8.79 -29.33 -9.27
C GLN A 250 -7.28 -29.58 -9.21
N LYS A 251 -6.76 -30.55 -9.95
CA LYS A 251 -5.32 -30.80 -10.03
C LYS A 251 -4.60 -29.64 -10.73
N ILE A 252 -5.10 -29.18 -11.88
CA ILE A 252 -4.54 -28.02 -12.60
C ILE A 252 -4.62 -26.75 -11.75
N VAL A 253 -5.76 -26.50 -11.11
CA VAL A 253 -5.92 -25.35 -10.20
C VAL A 253 -4.98 -25.47 -9.00
N ARG A 254 -4.76 -26.67 -8.44
CA ARG A 254 -3.78 -26.89 -7.37
C ARG A 254 -2.34 -26.73 -7.83
N ASP A 255 -2.00 -27.22 -9.02
CA ASP A 255 -0.66 -27.15 -9.57
C ASP A 255 -0.32 -25.69 -9.94
N ASP A 256 -1.24 -24.98 -10.62
CA ASP A 256 -1.12 -23.55 -10.93
C ASP A 256 -1.09 -22.71 -9.65
N SER A 257 -1.99 -22.95 -8.69
CA SER A 257 -1.97 -22.24 -7.41
C SER A 257 -0.72 -22.56 -6.59
N SER A 258 -0.18 -23.78 -6.67
CA SER A 258 1.11 -24.12 -6.06
C SER A 258 2.26 -23.37 -6.72
N GLU A 259 2.23 -23.17 -8.04
CA GLU A 259 3.24 -22.38 -8.76
C GLU A 259 3.13 -20.88 -8.44
N TYR A 260 1.90 -20.36 -8.34
CA TYR A 260 1.65 -19.00 -7.85
C TYR A 260 2.09 -18.81 -6.41
N ILE A 261 1.77 -19.75 -5.51
CA ILE A 261 2.20 -19.72 -4.11
C ILE A 261 3.72 -19.75 -4.04
N LYS A 262 4.38 -20.63 -4.80
CA LYS A 262 5.84 -20.70 -4.83
C LYS A 262 6.46 -19.40 -5.35
N SER A 263 5.88 -18.79 -6.39
CA SER A 263 6.32 -17.50 -6.92
C SER A 263 6.12 -16.37 -5.91
N LEU A 264 4.98 -16.35 -5.21
CA LEU A 264 4.71 -15.41 -4.13
C LEU A 264 5.66 -15.61 -2.96
N THR A 265 5.96 -16.85 -2.58
CA THR A 265 6.94 -17.17 -1.54
C THR A 265 8.32 -16.64 -1.91
N MET A 266 8.79 -16.87 -3.14
CA MET A 266 10.07 -16.30 -3.60
C MET A 266 10.08 -14.77 -3.55
N ILE A 267 8.97 -14.12 -3.93
CA ILE A 267 8.85 -12.66 -3.86
C ILE A 267 8.87 -12.19 -2.40
N ILE A 268 8.15 -12.86 -1.50
CA ILE A 268 8.12 -12.51 -0.08
C ILE A 268 9.49 -12.73 0.55
N GLU A 269 10.18 -13.82 0.24
CA GLU A 269 11.56 -14.09 0.69
C GLU A 269 12.52 -13.01 0.19
N SER A 270 12.39 -12.58 -1.07
CA SER A 270 13.19 -11.49 -1.65
C SER A 270 12.95 -10.16 -0.95
N ILE A 271 11.68 -9.77 -0.75
CA ILE A 271 11.32 -8.52 -0.06
C ILE A 271 11.77 -8.56 1.41
N THR A 272 11.62 -9.71 2.07
CA THR A 272 12.06 -9.89 3.46
C THR A 272 13.59 -9.76 3.56
N GLY A 273 14.33 -10.34 2.61
CA GLY A 273 15.77 -10.22 2.52
C GLY A 273 16.24 -8.78 2.27
N GLU A 274 15.57 -8.06 1.37
CA GLU A 274 15.87 -6.65 1.11
C GLU A 274 15.58 -5.75 2.31
N ASN A 275 14.44 -5.97 2.99
CA ASN A 275 14.10 -5.23 4.20
C ASN A 275 15.10 -5.50 5.33
N TYR A 276 15.54 -6.75 5.51
CA TYR A 276 16.59 -7.08 6.48
C TYR A 276 17.89 -6.34 6.20
N LYS A 277 18.34 -6.33 4.93
CA LYS A 277 19.52 -5.56 4.50
C LYS A 277 19.37 -4.07 4.78
N LEU A 278 18.20 -3.51 4.48
CA LEU A 278 17.89 -2.10 4.73
C LEU A 278 17.95 -1.76 6.22
N THR A 279 17.31 -2.57 7.08
CA THR A 279 17.33 -2.38 8.53
C THR A 279 18.75 -2.47 9.07
N ASN A 280 19.52 -3.45 8.63
CA ASN A 280 20.90 -3.63 9.05
C ASN A 280 21.79 -2.46 8.56
N PHE A 281 21.58 -1.99 7.34
CA PHE A 281 22.24 -0.79 6.81
C PHE A 281 21.93 0.45 7.65
N ILE A 282 20.66 0.72 7.95
CA ILE A 282 20.25 1.87 8.77
C ILE A 282 20.87 1.77 10.17
N HIS A 283 20.96 0.57 10.75
CA HIS A 283 21.61 0.36 12.04
C HIS A 283 23.10 0.75 12.01
N HIS A 284 23.84 0.33 10.98
CA HIS A 284 25.25 0.68 10.81
C HIS A 284 25.44 2.19 10.58
N VAL A 285 24.59 2.82 9.77
CA VAL A 285 24.63 4.28 9.55
C VAL A 285 24.31 5.04 10.84
N LYS A 286 23.31 4.62 11.61
CA LYS A 286 22.97 5.22 12.90
C LYS A 286 24.14 5.13 13.88
N ASN A 287 24.80 3.96 13.96
CA ASN A 287 25.94 3.77 14.85
C ASN A 287 27.12 4.66 14.46
N TYR A 288 27.38 4.79 13.15
CA TYR A 288 28.36 5.73 12.62
C TYR A 288 28.02 7.18 13.01
N LEU A 289 26.79 7.63 12.76
CA LEU A 289 26.35 8.99 13.10
C LEU A 289 26.41 9.27 14.60
N SER A 290 26.06 8.30 15.45
CA SER A 290 26.18 8.39 16.90
C SER A 290 27.64 8.57 17.34
N MET A 291 28.57 7.84 16.71
CA MET A 291 30.01 7.97 16.97
C MET A 291 30.53 9.35 16.54
N VAL A 292 30.13 9.82 15.35
CA VAL A 292 30.45 11.18 14.87
C VAL A 292 29.91 12.23 15.83
N ASN A 293 28.66 12.09 16.28
CA ASN A 293 28.02 12.99 17.24
C ASN A 293 28.80 13.04 18.56
N LEU A 294 29.24 11.90 19.07
CA LEU A 294 30.03 11.81 20.30
C LEU A 294 31.37 12.54 20.15
N GLN A 295 32.07 12.35 19.03
CA GLN A 295 33.35 13.01 18.76
C GLN A 295 33.20 14.53 18.64
N ILE A 296 32.18 15.01 17.93
CA ILE A 296 31.90 16.45 17.80
C ILE A 296 31.50 17.07 19.15
N THR A 297 30.71 16.36 19.96
CA THR A 297 30.30 16.85 21.29
C THR A 297 31.48 16.96 22.26
N ASN A 298 32.45 16.03 22.16
CA ASN A 298 33.63 16.01 23.04
C ASN A 298 34.74 16.97 22.60
N TYR A 299 34.54 17.73 21.51
CA TYR A 299 35.51 18.68 21.00
C TYR A 299 35.78 19.82 22.00
N LYS A 300 37.01 19.86 22.54
CA LYS A 300 37.51 20.90 23.45
C LYS A 300 38.61 21.73 22.80
N GLY A 301 38.35 22.27 21.61
CA GLY A 301 38.89 23.55 21.15
C GLY A 301 40.40 23.78 21.03
N ALA A 302 41.28 22.76 21.10
CA ALA A 302 42.72 22.99 20.97
C ALA A 302 43.40 22.25 19.80
N GLU A 303 42.90 21.09 19.36
CA GLU A 303 43.43 20.36 18.21
C GLU A 303 42.28 19.80 17.38
N LEU A 304 42.34 20.01 16.06
CA LEU A 304 41.29 19.63 15.10
C LEU A 304 41.38 18.16 14.67
N ASP A 305 42.07 17.31 15.43
CA ASP A 305 42.19 15.88 15.14
C ASP A 305 41.01 15.13 15.76
N LEU A 306 39.83 15.35 15.17
CA LEU A 306 38.66 14.54 15.46
C LEU A 306 38.93 13.16 14.85
N GLY A 307 39.20 12.16 15.70
CA GLY A 307 39.36 10.75 15.32
C GLY A 307 38.04 10.12 14.83
N ILE A 308 37.41 10.74 13.83
CA ILE A 308 36.23 10.23 13.15
C ILE A 308 36.72 9.11 12.22
N PRO A 309 36.35 7.84 12.47
CA PRO A 309 36.72 6.75 11.58
C PRO A 309 36.13 6.98 10.20
N ALA A 310 36.77 6.47 9.15
CA ALA A 310 36.19 6.59 7.82
C ALA A 310 34.85 5.81 7.79
N PRO A 311 33.83 6.29 7.05
CA PRO A 311 32.58 5.55 6.89
C PRO A 311 32.79 4.11 6.42
N SER A 312 33.83 3.89 5.60
CA SER A 312 34.22 2.58 5.08
C SER A 312 34.75 1.60 6.14
N ASP A 313 35.23 2.09 7.28
CA ASP A 313 35.76 1.26 8.37
C ASP A 313 34.64 0.73 9.29
N MET A 314 33.49 1.40 9.31
CA MET A 314 32.34 1.03 10.15
C MET A 314 31.15 0.48 9.36
N ILE A 315 31.03 0.79 8.08
CA ILE A 315 29.94 0.34 7.22
C ILE A 315 30.51 -0.63 6.19
N ASP A 316 30.51 -1.92 6.53
CA ASP A 316 30.88 -2.98 5.59
C ASP A 316 29.66 -3.49 4.82
N LEU A 317 29.53 -3.06 3.56
CA LEU A 317 28.48 -3.48 2.66
C LEU A 317 28.54 -4.98 2.32
N LYS A 318 29.69 -5.64 2.49
CA LYS A 318 29.79 -7.10 2.29
C LYS A 318 29.15 -7.83 3.46
N GLN A 319 29.45 -7.41 4.69
CA GLN A 319 28.83 -7.95 5.90
C GLN A 319 27.30 -7.70 5.92
N ILE A 320 26.84 -6.55 5.42
CA ILE A 320 25.40 -6.24 5.33
C ILE A 320 24.71 -7.10 4.27
N ASN A 321 25.41 -7.48 3.20
CA ASN A 321 24.86 -8.29 2.12
C ASN A 321 24.95 -9.81 2.35
N ASP A 322 25.77 -10.26 3.29
CA ASP A 322 25.85 -11.67 3.70
C ASP A 322 24.55 -12.07 4.42
N MET A 323 23.64 -12.68 3.65
CA MET A 323 22.40 -13.24 4.17
C MET A 323 22.64 -14.70 4.55
N ASP A 324 22.59 -14.99 5.85
CA ASP A 324 22.39 -16.37 6.31
C ASP A 324 20.91 -16.73 6.14
N GLU A 325 20.63 -17.75 5.33
CA GLU A 325 19.28 -18.24 5.00
C GLU A 325 18.50 -18.63 6.27
N THR A 326 19.20 -18.99 7.35
CA THR A 326 18.62 -19.32 8.66
C THR A 326 18.14 -18.10 9.46
N VAL A 327 18.68 -16.91 9.16
CA VAL A 327 18.34 -15.64 9.85
C VAL A 327 17.04 -15.07 9.28
N VAL A 328 16.81 -15.18 7.97
CA VAL A 328 15.58 -14.71 7.30
C VAL A 328 14.33 -15.40 7.87
N GLN A 329 14.40 -16.70 8.18
CA GLN A 329 13.29 -17.42 8.79
C GLN A 329 12.98 -16.98 10.23
N LYS A 330 13.99 -16.50 10.98
CA LYS A 330 13.77 -15.92 12.32
C LYS A 330 13.17 -14.52 12.25
N TYR A 331 13.59 -13.72 11.28
CA TYR A 331 13.13 -12.34 11.09
C TYR A 331 11.83 -12.20 10.29
N TYR A 332 11.24 -13.30 9.82
CA TYR A 332 9.93 -13.29 9.15
C TYR A 332 8.81 -12.72 10.05
N ASN A 333 8.96 -12.82 11.37
CA ASN A 333 8.04 -12.25 12.36
C ASN A 333 8.45 -10.85 12.84
N GLU A 334 9.62 -10.36 12.43
CA GLU A 334 10.25 -9.11 12.85
C GLU A 334 10.50 -8.21 11.64
N ILE A 335 9.52 -8.13 10.72
CA ILE A 335 9.48 -7.06 9.73
C ILE A 335 9.17 -5.77 10.51
N ASP A 336 10.22 -5.13 11.03
CA ASP A 336 10.09 -3.85 11.69
C ASP A 336 9.57 -2.81 10.70
N ASN A 337 8.55 -2.07 11.11
CA ASN A 337 8.04 -0.95 10.33
C ASN A 337 9.19 0.04 10.07
N SER A 338 9.33 0.48 8.83
CA SER A 338 10.35 1.47 8.42
C SER A 338 10.38 2.70 9.33
N GLU A 339 9.20 3.14 9.79
CA GLU A 339 9.05 4.27 10.72
C GLU A 339 9.77 4.07 12.06
N VAL A 340 9.86 2.84 12.57
CA VAL A 340 10.53 2.51 13.85
C VAL A 340 12.05 2.57 13.70
N VAL A 341 12.57 2.25 12.50
CA VAL A 341 14.01 2.22 12.19
C VAL A 341 14.52 3.59 11.75
N GLU A 342 13.69 4.37 11.05
CA GLU A 342 14.04 5.71 10.55
C GLU A 342 14.06 6.78 11.64
N LEU A 343 13.13 6.74 12.61
CA LEU A 343 13.02 7.77 13.64
C LEU A 343 14.31 7.94 14.48
N PRO A 344 14.98 6.86 14.94
CA PRO A 344 16.28 6.96 15.59
C PRO A 344 17.37 7.57 14.70
N LEU A 345 17.38 7.27 13.40
CA LEU A 345 18.35 7.82 12.45
C LEU A 345 18.17 9.33 12.27
N VAL A 346 16.93 9.78 12.09
CA VAL A 346 16.57 11.20 11.98
C VAL A 346 16.97 11.97 13.24
N ASN A 347 16.78 11.38 14.42
CA ASN A 347 17.23 11.98 15.68
C ASN A 347 18.76 12.16 15.73
N GLU A 348 19.55 11.20 15.21
CA GLU A 348 21.00 11.36 15.14
C GLU A 348 21.43 12.44 14.14
N PHE A 349 20.71 12.61 13.02
CA PHE A 349 20.93 13.75 12.11
C PHE A 349 20.62 15.10 12.76
N TYR A 350 19.54 15.19 13.55
CA TYR A 350 19.22 16.41 14.29
C TYR A 350 20.29 16.75 15.34
N LYS A 351 20.80 15.75 16.06
CA LYS A 351 21.92 15.93 16.99
C LYS A 351 23.18 16.38 16.25
N LEU A 352 23.47 15.78 15.10
CA LEU A 352 24.62 16.16 14.28
C LEU A 352 24.55 17.61 13.84
N TYR A 353 23.39 18.03 13.32
CA TYR A 353 23.17 19.43 12.94
C TYR A 353 23.37 20.38 14.13
N HIS A 354 22.84 20.03 15.30
CA HIS A 354 22.99 20.86 16.49
C HIS A 354 24.44 20.94 16.97
N ASN A 355 25.14 19.81 17.00
CA ASN A 355 26.53 19.72 17.43
C ASN A 355 27.48 20.44 16.47
N LEU A 356 27.27 20.31 15.15
CA LEU A 356 28.01 21.07 14.13
C LEU A 356 27.77 22.56 14.25
N LYS A 357 26.53 22.98 14.51
CA LYS A 357 26.20 24.39 14.74
C LYS A 357 26.93 24.94 15.96
N GLN A 358 26.94 24.20 17.08
CA GLN A 358 27.68 24.60 18.28
C GLN A 358 29.19 24.65 18.02
N MET A 359 29.76 23.67 17.31
CA MET A 359 31.17 23.68 16.93
C MET A 359 31.51 24.89 16.04
N LEU A 360 30.68 25.23 15.06
CA LEU A 360 30.83 26.42 14.22
C LEU A 360 30.76 27.71 15.04
N GLU A 361 29.86 27.81 16.02
CA GLU A 361 29.78 28.96 16.93
C GLU A 361 31.01 29.07 17.84
N LEU A 362 31.58 27.94 18.30
CA LEU A 362 32.83 27.91 19.05
C LEU A 362 34.03 28.32 18.21
N VAL A 363 34.14 27.82 16.97
CA VAL A 363 35.18 28.20 16.02
C VAL A 363 35.02 29.67 15.59
N ALA A 364 33.81 30.19 15.45
CA ALA A 364 33.58 31.60 15.13
C ALA A 364 33.96 32.56 16.25
N ASN A 365 33.91 32.12 17.51
CA ASN A 365 34.36 32.89 18.68
C ASN A 365 35.89 32.86 18.89
N ILE A 366 36.59 31.90 18.27
CA ILE A 366 38.05 31.87 18.20
C ILE A 366 38.43 32.64 16.93
N GLY A 367 38.84 33.90 17.09
CA GLY A 367 39.06 34.87 16.00
C GLY A 367 39.45 34.25 14.66
N ILE A 368 38.53 34.31 13.69
CA ILE A 368 38.63 33.66 12.39
C ILE A 368 39.74 34.35 11.58
N ASP A 369 40.78 33.59 11.26
CA ASP A 369 41.83 34.01 10.32
C ASP A 369 41.23 34.21 8.91
N GLN A 370 41.71 35.19 8.15
CA GLN A 370 41.11 35.63 6.87
C GLN A 370 40.93 34.51 5.83
N GLU A 371 41.68 33.42 5.97
CA GLU A 371 41.64 32.24 5.11
C GLU A 371 40.41 31.36 5.38
N ALA A 372 40.01 31.19 6.65
CA ALA A 372 38.81 30.44 7.02
C ALA A 372 37.52 31.16 6.57
N GLN A 373 37.54 32.50 6.52
CA GLN A 373 36.42 33.28 5.98
C GLN A 373 36.20 33.03 4.48
N LYS A 374 37.28 32.89 3.69
CA LYS A 374 37.18 32.54 2.27
C LYS A 374 36.63 31.13 2.05
N VAL A 375 37.02 30.16 2.88
CA VAL A 375 36.49 28.78 2.80
C VAL A 375 35.00 28.76 3.16
N ILE A 376 34.59 29.51 4.18
CA ILE A 376 33.17 29.65 4.55
C ILE A 376 32.35 30.28 3.41
N ASP A 377 32.90 31.30 2.73
CA ASP A 377 32.21 31.94 1.61
C ASP A 377 32.11 31.03 0.37
N ASN A 378 33.14 30.21 0.10
CA ASN A 378 33.08 29.16 -0.91
C ASN A 378 32.04 28.08 -0.58
N LEU A 379 31.99 27.61 0.68
CA LEU A 379 31.00 26.62 1.12
C LEU A 379 29.57 27.16 1.04
N ARG A 380 29.36 28.48 1.28
CA ARG A 380 28.06 29.13 1.08
C ARG A 380 27.64 29.18 -0.38
N GLN A 381 28.60 29.42 -1.27
CA GLN A 381 28.36 29.42 -2.71
C GLN A 381 28.02 27.99 -3.20
N ASP A 382 28.74 26.97 -2.74
CA ASP A 382 28.47 25.57 -3.07
C ASP A 382 27.11 25.11 -2.55
N LEU A 383 26.72 25.54 -1.34
CA LEU A 383 25.38 25.28 -0.79
C LEU A 383 24.27 25.89 -1.67
N LYS A 384 24.50 27.09 -2.21
CA LYS A 384 23.55 27.74 -3.11
C LYS A 384 23.40 26.98 -4.42
N VAL A 385 24.51 26.58 -5.04
CA VAL A 385 24.53 25.79 -6.28
C VAL A 385 23.86 24.43 -6.06
N THR A 386 24.14 23.77 -4.93
CA THR A 386 23.53 22.47 -4.61
C THR A 386 22.02 22.59 -4.41
N LYS A 387 21.56 23.68 -3.77
CA LYS A 387 20.13 23.95 -3.59
C LYS A 387 19.41 24.22 -4.90
N GLU A 388 20.01 24.98 -5.81
CA GLU A 388 19.49 25.22 -7.16
C GLU A 388 19.42 23.90 -7.95
N CYS A 389 20.48 23.09 -7.92
CA CYS A 389 20.51 21.79 -8.60
C CYS A 389 19.48 20.79 -8.04
N LEU A 390 19.23 20.81 -6.72
CA LEU A 390 18.19 20.00 -6.08
C LEU A 390 16.78 20.46 -6.49
N GLN A 391 16.57 21.77 -6.60
CA GLN A 391 15.31 22.36 -7.02
C GLN A 391 15.02 22.04 -8.49
N ASP A 392 16.02 22.11 -9.36
CA ASP A 392 15.94 21.70 -10.76
C ASP A 392 15.66 20.19 -10.89
N SER A 393 16.29 19.37 -10.06
CA SER A 393 16.05 17.92 -10.02
C SER A 393 14.63 17.57 -9.57
N LEU A 394 14.08 18.32 -8.59
CA LEU A 394 12.69 18.19 -8.17
C LEU A 394 11.71 18.61 -9.27
N GLU A 395 11.98 19.72 -9.95
CA GLU A 395 11.14 20.18 -11.07
C GLU A 395 11.17 19.18 -12.23
N MET A 396 12.35 18.62 -12.52
CA MET A 396 12.52 17.59 -13.54
C MET A 396 11.78 16.30 -13.15
N ASN A 397 11.85 15.86 -11.89
CA ASN A 397 11.08 14.71 -11.39
C ASN A 397 9.56 14.91 -11.58
N GLU A 398 9.05 16.10 -11.26
CA GLU A 398 7.63 16.44 -11.51
C GLU A 398 7.28 16.46 -13.00
N LYS A 399 8.20 16.89 -13.89
CA LYS A 399 8.02 16.77 -15.34
C LYS A 399 7.96 15.30 -15.78
N TRP A 400 8.85 14.44 -15.26
CA TRP A 400 8.84 13.00 -15.54
C TRP A 400 7.56 12.32 -15.04
N LYS A 401 7.07 12.65 -13.84
CA LYS A 401 5.77 12.16 -13.34
C LYS A 401 4.61 12.56 -14.24
N LYS A 402 4.60 13.80 -14.74
CA LYS A 402 3.56 14.26 -15.68
C LYS A 402 3.64 13.53 -17.01
N ILE A 403 4.82 13.21 -17.51
CA ILE A 403 5.01 12.42 -18.73
C ILE A 403 4.58 10.97 -18.51
N ALA A 404 4.90 10.38 -17.36
CA ALA A 404 4.47 9.02 -17.00
C ALA A 404 2.93 8.92 -16.94
N ARG A 405 2.25 9.86 -16.26
CA ARG A 405 0.78 9.90 -16.23
C ARG A 405 0.16 10.09 -17.62
N LYS A 406 0.75 10.94 -18.46
CA LYS A 406 0.28 11.13 -19.85
C LYS A 406 0.44 9.90 -20.74
N ARG A 407 1.37 9.00 -20.43
CA ARG A 407 1.53 7.71 -21.13
C ARG A 407 0.57 6.63 -20.61
N GLU A 408 0.00 6.81 -19.42
CA GLU A 408 -1.06 5.94 -18.89
C GLU A 408 -2.45 6.31 -19.45
N ASP A 409 -2.62 7.55 -19.93
CA ASP A 409 -3.87 8.06 -20.54
C ASP A 409 -3.95 7.88 -22.08
N THR A 410 -2.94 7.27 -22.71
CA THR A 410 -2.90 6.91 -24.15
C THR A 410 -2.73 5.42 -24.31
#